data_AF-A0A2S8BJ09-F1
#
_entry.id   AF-A0A2S8BJ09-F1
#
_cell.length_a   1.000
_cell.length_b   1.000
_cell.length_c   1.000
_cell.angle_alpha   90.00
_cell.angle_beta   90.00
_cell.angle_gamma   90.00
#
_symmetry.space_group_name_H-M   'P 1'
#
loop_
_entity.id
_entity.type
_entity.pdbx_description
1 polymer ?
#
loop_
_entity_poly.entity_id
_entity_poly.type
_entity_poly.pdbx_seq_one_letter_code
_entity_poly.pdbx_strand_id
1 'polypeptide(L)'
;MTAAVAVDQRSHDRAEQLKQLRRQMAEVSGRVGPGRGGPAAAPDLLPASETLLPIPDALAKTLPAGLPRGTVAVVSGARSLPLSLVAAVTAAGGNAAIVGQPNLGLLAAAEMGADLSRLAVIADPGSDPVEIAAVLADGMDLVVLAVGGARCR
;
A
#
# COMPACT_ATOMS: atom_id res chain seq x y z
N MET A 1 -44.57 -14.55 -31.79
CA MET A 1 -43.24 -15.00 -32.24
C MET A 1 -42.24 -13.85 -32.51
N THR A 2 -42.51 -12.62 -32.02
CA THR A 2 -41.70 -11.42 -32.33
C THR A 2 -40.91 -10.86 -31.14
N ALA A 3 -41.22 -11.28 -29.90
CA ALA A 3 -40.52 -10.82 -28.69
C ALA A 3 -39.15 -11.50 -28.47
N ALA A 4 -38.99 -12.76 -28.91
CA ALA A 4 -37.72 -13.50 -28.77
C ALA A 4 -36.61 -12.97 -29.68
N VAL A 5 -36.96 -12.47 -30.88
CA VAL A 5 -36.00 -11.96 -31.87
C VAL A 5 -35.35 -10.63 -31.43
N ALA A 6 -36.07 -9.80 -30.67
CA ALA A 6 -35.60 -8.49 -30.22
C ALA A 6 -34.61 -8.54 -29.02
N VAL A 7 -34.56 -9.65 -28.29
CA VAL A 7 -33.60 -9.89 -27.20
C VAL A 7 -32.26 -10.39 -27.75
N ASP A 8 -32.33 -11.21 -28.80
CA ASP A 8 -31.15 -11.77 -29.46
C ASP A 8 -30.34 -10.69 -30.19
N GLN A 9 -31.02 -9.74 -30.84
CA GLN A 9 -30.41 -8.57 -31.48
C GLN A 9 -29.65 -7.68 -30.49
N ARG A 10 -30.24 -7.38 -29.32
CA ARG A 10 -29.59 -6.58 -28.27
C ARG A 10 -28.36 -7.27 -27.67
N SER A 11 -28.38 -8.59 -27.62
CA SER A 11 -27.26 -9.40 -27.12
C SER A 11 -26.10 -9.40 -28.13
N HIS A 12 -26.43 -9.45 -29.42
CA HIS A 12 -25.47 -9.32 -30.52
C HIS A 12 -24.82 -7.94 -30.54
N ASP A 13 -25.60 -6.86 -30.35
CA ASP A 13 -25.08 -5.49 -30.28
C ASP A 13 -24.13 -5.28 -29.09
N ARG A 14 -24.45 -5.83 -27.91
CA ARG A 14 -23.60 -5.74 -26.72
C ARG A 14 -22.31 -6.54 -26.86
N ALA A 15 -22.37 -7.69 -27.53
CA ALA A 15 -21.20 -8.51 -27.82
C ALA A 15 -20.24 -7.80 -28.79
N GLU A 16 -20.77 -7.13 -29.81
CA GLU A 16 -19.97 -6.32 -30.74
C GLU A 16 -19.40 -5.07 -30.07
N GLN A 17 -20.17 -4.39 -29.20
CA GLN A 17 -19.67 -3.28 -28.38
C GLN A 17 -18.50 -3.70 -27.48
N LEU A 18 -18.57 -4.89 -26.86
CA LEU A 18 -17.48 -5.41 -26.04
C LEU A 18 -16.20 -5.68 -26.84
N LYS A 19 -16.33 -6.22 -28.07
CA LYS A 19 -15.20 -6.44 -28.97
C LYS A 19 -14.56 -5.11 -29.39
N GLN A 20 -15.38 -4.10 -29.65
CA GLN A 20 -14.92 -2.77 -30.03
C GLN A 20 -14.18 -2.07 -28.89
N LEU A 21 -14.72 -2.12 -27.67
CA LEU A 21 -14.05 -1.62 -26.46
C LEU A 21 -12.72 -2.32 -26.21
N ARG A 22 -12.64 -3.65 -26.37
CA ARG A 22 -11.38 -4.40 -26.24
C ARG A 22 -10.35 -3.98 -27.28
N ARG A 23 -10.75 -3.74 -28.54
CA ARG A 23 -9.86 -3.20 -29.58
C ARG A 23 -9.36 -1.79 -29.24
N GLN A 24 -10.25 -0.91 -28.77
CA GLN A 24 -9.87 0.44 -28.35
C GLN A 24 -8.91 0.43 -27.15
N MET A 25 -9.14 -0.43 -26.15
CA MET A 25 -8.22 -0.58 -25.02
C MET A 25 -6.85 -1.11 -25.46
N ALA A 26 -6.79 -2.00 -26.46
CA ALA A 26 -5.52 -2.48 -27.01
C ALA A 26 -4.73 -1.37 -27.73
N GLU A 27 -5.42 -0.47 -28.45
CA GLU A 27 -4.79 0.71 -29.08
C GLU A 27 -4.31 1.74 -28.05
N VAL A 28 -5.06 1.94 -26.96
CA VAL A 28 -4.67 2.86 -25.88
C VAL A 28 -3.51 2.29 -25.05
N SER A 29 -3.43 0.97 -24.88
CA SER A 29 -2.31 0.28 -24.22
C SER A 29 -0.96 0.50 -24.95
N GLY A 30 -0.99 0.72 -26.27
CA GLY A 30 0.21 1.07 -27.05
C GLY A 30 0.76 2.49 -26.82
N ARG A 31 -0.01 3.38 -26.17
CA ARG A 31 0.44 4.76 -25.84
C ARG A 31 0.98 4.90 -24.41
N VAL A 32 0.79 3.90 -23.55
CA VAL A 32 1.48 3.80 -22.26
C VAL A 32 2.81 3.10 -22.55
N GLY A 33 3.80 3.89 -22.96
CA GLY A 33 5.14 3.36 -23.23
C GLY A 33 5.71 2.65 -22.00
N PRO A 34 6.58 1.64 -22.18
CA PRO A 34 7.33 1.09 -21.06
C PRO A 34 8.13 2.24 -20.45
N GLY A 35 7.79 2.60 -19.21
CA GLY A 35 8.62 3.48 -18.40
C GLY A 35 10.04 2.92 -18.42
N ARG A 36 10.96 3.75 -18.90
CA ARG A 36 12.43 3.64 -18.97
C ARG A 36 13.06 2.55 -18.07
N GLY A 37 12.87 1.28 -18.42
CA GLY A 37 13.63 0.16 -17.90
C GLY A 37 14.88 0.00 -18.74
N GLY A 38 15.95 0.70 -18.38
CA GLY A 38 17.29 0.33 -18.85
C GLY A 38 17.61 -1.11 -18.42
N PRO A 39 18.52 -1.82 -19.09
CA PRO A 39 18.91 -3.17 -18.71
C PRO A 39 19.30 -3.15 -17.23
N ALA A 40 18.48 -3.81 -16.41
CA ALA A 40 18.77 -4.03 -15.01
C ALA A 40 20.13 -4.70 -14.95
N ALA A 41 21.14 -3.95 -14.52
CA ALA A 41 22.28 -4.56 -13.86
C ALA A 41 21.68 -5.55 -12.88
N ALA A 42 22.07 -6.83 -12.99
CA ALA A 42 21.64 -7.87 -12.07
C ALA A 42 21.70 -7.27 -10.66
N PRO A 43 20.59 -7.25 -9.90
CA PRO A 43 20.64 -6.71 -8.57
C PRO A 43 21.67 -7.56 -7.85
N ASP A 44 22.77 -6.91 -7.48
CA ASP A 44 23.61 -7.38 -6.40
C ASP A 44 22.62 -7.75 -5.31
N LEU A 45 22.52 -9.04 -4.99
CA LEU A 45 21.51 -9.56 -4.08
C LEU A 45 21.84 -8.96 -2.72
N LEU A 46 21.28 -7.77 -2.46
CA LEU A 46 21.29 -7.15 -1.16
C LEU A 46 20.81 -8.23 -0.18
N PRO A 47 21.50 -8.41 0.96
CA PRO A 47 21.16 -9.47 1.89
C PRO A 47 19.67 -9.39 2.22
N ALA A 48 18.99 -10.54 2.36
CA ALA A 48 17.53 -10.59 2.59
C ALA A 48 17.05 -9.70 3.76
N SER A 49 17.95 -9.35 4.68
CA SER A 49 17.77 -8.39 5.76
C SER A 49 17.50 -6.94 5.31
N GLU A 50 17.96 -6.54 4.11
CA GLU A 50 17.67 -5.22 3.53
C GLU A 50 16.35 -5.20 2.76
N THR A 51 15.85 -6.36 2.31
CA THR A 51 14.57 -6.45 1.60
C THR A 51 13.38 -6.60 2.54
N LEU A 52 13.60 -6.96 3.80
CA LEU A 52 12.56 -7.17 4.80
C LEU A 52 12.47 -5.99 5.78
N LEU A 53 11.25 -5.65 6.15
CA LEU A 53 10.97 -4.70 7.20
C LEU A 53 11.19 -5.36 8.57
N PRO A 54 11.79 -4.67 9.55
CA PRO A 54 11.83 -5.13 10.94
C PRO A 54 10.42 -5.41 11.48
N ILE A 55 10.24 -6.56 12.13
CA ILE A 55 8.95 -6.98 12.70
C ILE A 55 9.13 -7.28 14.19
N PRO A 56 8.15 -6.94 15.05
CA PRO A 56 8.11 -7.37 16.44
C PRO A 56 8.14 -8.89 16.61
N ASP A 57 8.83 -9.39 17.64
CA ASP A 57 8.94 -10.83 17.93
C ASP A 57 7.58 -11.54 18.05
N ALA A 58 6.56 -10.83 18.54
CA ALA A 58 5.20 -11.36 18.66
C ALA A 58 4.58 -11.78 17.31
N LEU A 59 5.01 -11.14 16.22
CA LEU A 59 4.53 -11.41 14.86
C LEU A 59 5.46 -12.34 14.07
N ALA A 60 6.68 -12.61 14.54
CA ALA A 60 7.64 -13.49 13.85
C ALA A 60 7.08 -14.90 13.59
N LYS A 61 6.23 -15.42 14.48
CA LYS A 61 5.58 -16.73 14.30
C LYS A 61 4.47 -16.72 13.26
N THR A 62 3.77 -15.60 13.11
CA THR A 62 2.61 -15.46 12.20
C THR A 62 3.05 -15.01 10.81
N LEU A 63 4.16 -14.27 10.72
CA LEU A 63 4.79 -13.77 9.50
C LEU A 63 6.23 -14.30 9.40
N PRO A 64 6.43 -15.61 9.17
CA PRO A 64 7.76 -16.23 9.17
C PRO A 64 8.65 -15.74 8.02
N ALA A 65 8.04 -15.27 6.92
CA ALA A 65 8.76 -14.70 5.78
C ALA A 65 9.04 -13.18 5.92
N GLY A 66 8.54 -12.54 6.98
CA GLY A 66 8.64 -11.10 7.14
C GLY A 66 7.69 -10.30 6.25
N LEU A 67 7.89 -8.98 6.24
CA LEU A 67 7.16 -8.02 5.40
C LEU A 67 8.15 -7.46 4.39
N PRO A 68 8.03 -7.79 3.10
CA PRO A 68 8.91 -7.23 2.09
C PRO A 68 8.71 -5.71 1.97
N ARG A 69 9.81 -4.98 1.86
CA ARG A 69 9.79 -3.55 1.57
C ARG A 69 9.12 -3.29 0.20
N GLY A 70 8.50 -2.12 0.06
CA GLY A 70 7.75 -1.75 -1.14
C GLY A 70 6.44 -2.51 -1.33
N THR A 71 6.01 -3.31 -0.35
CA THR A 71 4.71 -3.99 -0.39
C THR A 71 3.66 -3.17 0.36
N VAL A 72 2.44 -3.15 -0.17
CA VAL A 72 1.28 -2.59 0.53
C VAL A 72 0.55 -3.71 1.27
N ALA A 73 0.40 -3.56 2.58
CA ALA A 73 -0.37 -4.47 3.42
C ALA A 73 -1.58 -3.75 4.03
N VAL A 74 -2.68 -4.47 4.19
CA VAL A 74 -3.88 -3.97 4.86
C VAL A 74 -3.98 -4.66 6.21
N VAL A 75 -4.17 -3.85 7.26
CA VAL A 75 -4.36 -4.31 8.62
C VAL A 75 -5.71 -3.81 9.13
N SER A 76 -6.45 -4.70 9.77
CA SER A 76 -7.74 -4.41 10.38
C SER A 76 -7.75 -4.87 11.84
N GLY A 77 -8.60 -4.26 12.65
CA GLY A 77 -8.72 -4.57 14.07
C GLY A 77 -7.86 -3.66 14.96
N ALA A 78 -6.98 -4.25 15.76
CA ALA A 78 -6.32 -3.55 16.86
C ALA A 78 -5.26 -2.54 16.37
N ARG A 79 -5.34 -1.31 16.87
CA ARG A 79 -4.38 -0.22 16.59
C ARG A 79 -2.98 -0.46 17.18
N SER A 80 -2.85 -1.40 18.12
CA SER A 80 -1.57 -1.80 18.70
C SER A 80 -0.66 -2.52 17.71
N LEU A 81 -1.22 -3.17 16.69
CA LEU A 81 -0.45 -3.90 15.69
C LEU A 81 0.31 -2.98 14.72
N PRO A 82 -0.30 -1.97 14.06
CA PRO A 82 0.48 -1.03 13.27
C PRO A 82 1.44 -0.20 14.15
N LEU A 83 1.07 0.06 15.41
CA LEU A 83 1.95 0.75 16.37
C LEU A 83 3.20 -0.08 16.73
N SER A 84 3.05 -1.39 16.91
CA SER A 84 4.20 -2.27 17.17
C SER A 84 5.16 -2.34 15.98
N LEU A 85 4.65 -2.33 14.75
CA LEU A 85 5.48 -2.26 13.54
C LEU A 85 6.26 -0.94 13.47
N VAL A 86 5.60 0.19 13.74
CA VAL A 86 6.27 1.50 13.81
C VAL A 86 7.39 1.48 14.86
N ALA A 87 7.14 0.90 16.04
CA ALA A 87 8.15 0.78 17.08
C ALA A 87 9.34 -0.08 16.63
N ALA A 88 9.09 -1.25 16.03
CA ALA A 88 10.15 -2.12 15.54
C ALA A 88 11.01 -1.46 14.45
N VAL A 89 10.40 -0.76 13.49
CA VAL A 89 11.11 -0.08 12.40
C VAL A 89 11.98 1.05 12.94
N THR A 90 11.41 1.90 13.79
CA THR A 90 12.14 3.06 14.33
C THR A 90 13.23 2.65 15.33
N ALA A 91 13.01 1.61 16.13
CA ALA A 91 14.03 1.03 17.02
C ALA A 91 15.22 0.43 16.25
N ALA A 92 14.96 -0.13 15.06
CA ALA A 92 16.00 -0.63 14.17
C ALA A 92 16.75 0.49 13.40
N GLY A 93 16.41 1.76 13.65
CA GLY A 93 17.01 2.93 13.01
C GLY A 93 16.34 3.37 11.71
N GLY A 94 15.24 2.74 11.30
CA GLY A 94 14.44 3.15 10.16
C GLY A 94 13.56 4.38 10.46
N ASN A 95 13.03 5.01 9.41
CA ASN A 95 12.11 6.14 9.52
C ASN A 95 10.67 5.68 9.22
N ALA A 96 9.72 6.13 10.03
CA ALA A 96 8.32 5.79 9.85
C ALA A 96 7.46 7.05 9.81
N ALA A 97 6.34 6.96 9.09
CA ALA A 97 5.32 8.01 9.06
C ALA A 97 3.94 7.46 9.38
N ILE A 98 3.15 8.25 10.11
CA ILE A 98 1.73 7.98 10.41
C ILE A 98 0.90 9.08 9.77
N VAL A 99 -0.06 8.71 8.93
CA VAL A 99 -0.91 9.63 8.16
C VAL A 99 -2.38 9.39 8.50
N GLY A 100 -3.07 10.43 8.96
CA GLY A 100 -4.52 10.41 9.21
C GLY A 100 -4.96 9.59 10.43
N GLN A 101 -4.07 9.32 11.38
CA GLN A 101 -4.37 8.58 12.61
C GLN A 101 -4.18 9.46 13.87
N PRO A 102 -4.99 10.52 14.07
CA PRO A 102 -4.77 11.51 15.13
C PRO A 102 -4.87 10.95 16.55
N ASN A 103 -5.56 9.81 16.74
CA ASN A 103 -5.75 9.18 18.04
C ASN A 103 -4.77 8.04 18.32
N LEU A 104 -3.71 7.88 17.51
CA LEU A 104 -2.70 6.87 17.74
C LEU A 104 -1.80 7.30 18.92
N GLY A 105 -1.63 6.42 19.90
CA GLY A 105 -0.89 6.74 21.13
C GLY A 105 0.62 6.78 20.91
N LEU A 106 1.20 7.97 20.77
CA LEU A 106 2.66 8.13 20.63
C LEU A 106 3.41 7.71 21.89
N LEU A 107 2.82 7.94 23.07
CA LEU A 107 3.37 7.44 24.33
C LEU A 107 3.46 5.92 24.31
N ALA A 108 2.41 5.23 23.86
CA ALA A 108 2.42 3.78 23.73
C ALA A 108 3.47 3.32 22.71
N ALA A 109 3.69 4.07 21.62
CA ALA A 109 4.79 3.79 20.68
C ALA A 109 6.15 3.84 21.40
N ALA A 110 6.40 4.89 22.18
CA ALA A 110 7.65 5.06 22.92
C ALA A 110 7.85 3.96 23.98
N GLU A 111 6.80 3.57 24.70
CA GLU A 111 6.83 2.45 25.65
C GLU A 111 7.12 1.10 24.96
N MET A 112 6.73 0.97 23.70
CA MET A 112 7.04 -0.20 22.86
C MET A 112 8.46 -0.13 22.26
N GLY A 113 9.23 0.91 22.56
CA GLY A 113 10.61 1.10 22.10
C GLY A 113 10.75 1.92 20.82
N ALA A 114 9.70 2.60 20.36
CA ALA A 114 9.80 3.47 19.20
C ALA A 114 10.75 4.65 19.44
N ASP A 115 11.61 4.94 18.44
CA ASP A 115 12.38 6.17 18.40
C ASP A 115 11.53 7.29 17.79
N LEU A 116 10.95 8.14 18.64
CA LEU A 116 10.09 9.24 18.19
C LEU A 116 10.84 10.29 17.36
N SER A 117 12.18 10.36 17.43
CA SER A 117 12.97 11.26 16.58
C SER A 117 12.95 10.86 15.10
N ARG A 118 12.56 9.61 14.81
CA ARG A 118 12.45 9.01 13.47
C ARG A 118 11.00 8.80 13.03
N LEU A 119 10.06 9.37 13.77
CA LEU A 119 8.63 9.21 13.53
C LEU A 119 8.00 10.53 13.08
N ALA A 120 7.51 10.58 11.85
CA ALA A 120 6.69 11.68 11.35
C ALA A 120 5.20 11.40 11.60
N VAL A 121 4.46 12.41 12.07
CA VAL A 121 3.01 12.28 12.32
C VAL A 121 2.27 13.39 11.59
N ILE A 122 1.43 12.98 10.66
CA ILE A 122 0.53 13.83 9.89
C ILE A 122 -0.89 13.54 10.39
N ALA A 123 -1.34 14.31 11.39
CA ALA A 123 -2.64 14.10 12.02
C ALA A 123 -3.81 14.42 11.08
N ASP A 124 -3.68 15.49 10.29
CA ASP A 124 -4.68 15.94 9.32
C ASP A 124 -4.04 16.04 7.92
N PRO A 125 -4.17 14.99 7.09
CA PRO A 125 -3.64 14.98 5.73
C PRO A 125 -4.48 15.76 4.71
N GLY A 126 -5.57 16.43 5.12
CA GLY A 126 -6.40 17.20 4.19
C GLY A 126 -7.16 16.33 3.17
N SER A 127 -7.26 16.80 1.94
CA SER A 127 -8.16 16.25 0.91
C SER A 127 -7.65 14.98 0.23
N ASP A 128 -6.33 14.79 0.13
CA ASP A 128 -5.73 13.61 -0.51
C ASP A 128 -4.64 12.98 0.38
N PRO A 129 -5.03 12.09 1.30
CA PRO A 129 -4.07 11.41 2.17
C PRO A 129 -3.20 10.39 1.44
N VAL A 130 -3.63 9.92 0.26
CA VAL A 130 -2.86 8.95 -0.54
C VAL A 130 -1.72 9.66 -1.26
N GLU A 131 -1.94 10.86 -1.79
CA GLU A 131 -0.88 11.69 -2.36
C GLU A 131 0.22 11.97 -1.33
N ILE A 132 -0.15 12.36 -0.10
CA ILE A 132 0.81 12.58 0.98
C ILE A 132 1.57 11.30 1.31
N ALA A 133 0.87 10.17 1.42
CA ALA A 133 1.51 8.88 1.70
C ALA A 133 2.49 8.47 0.58
N ALA A 134 2.18 8.75 -0.68
CA ALA A 134 3.06 8.48 -1.81
C ALA A 134 4.36 9.29 -1.73
N VAL A 135 4.27 10.59 -1.44
CA VAL A 135 5.45 11.45 -1.25
C VAL A 135 6.30 10.97 -0.06
N LEU A 136 5.66 10.55 1.03
CA LEU A 136 6.38 10.03 2.20
C LEU A 136 7.05 8.68 1.91
N ALA A 137 6.45 7.84 1.08
CA ALA A 137 6.99 6.52 0.73
C ALA A 137 8.34 6.61 -0.01
N ASP A 138 8.64 7.73 -0.66
CA ASP A 138 9.95 7.97 -1.29
C ASP A 138 11.10 8.12 -0.28
N GLY A 139 10.80 8.49 0.97
CA GLY A 139 11.81 8.78 2.00
C GLY A 139 11.66 8.03 3.33
N MET A 140 10.59 7.26 3.49
CA MET A 140 10.27 6.52 4.72
C MET A 140 10.33 5.02 4.49
N ASP A 141 10.83 4.28 5.48
CA ASP A 141 10.87 2.81 5.44
C ASP A 141 9.48 2.19 5.66
N LEU A 142 8.60 2.89 6.39
CA LEU A 142 7.23 2.47 6.67
C LEU A 142 6.29 3.69 6.67
N VAL A 143 5.17 3.59 5.93
CA VAL A 143 4.08 4.57 6.00
C VAL A 143 2.80 3.87 6.45
N VAL A 144 2.26 4.29 7.60
CA VAL A 144 0.97 3.84 8.11
C VAL A 144 -0.09 4.86 7.73
N LEU A 145 -0.98 4.45 6.82
CA LEU A 145 -2.04 5.30 6.28
C LEU A 145 -3.42 4.87 6.82
N ALA A 146 -4.22 5.83 7.27
CA ALA A 146 -5.65 5.61 7.48
C ALA A 146 -6.38 5.56 6.13
N VAL A 147 -6.80 4.36 5.72
CA VAL A 147 -7.55 4.17 4.46
C VAL A 147 -9.06 4.32 4.75
N GLY A 148 -9.59 5.53 4.54
CA GLY A 148 -11.02 5.82 4.65
C GLY A 148 -11.51 6.04 6.09
N GLY A 149 -12.52 6.89 6.26
CA GLY A 149 -13.04 7.40 7.55
C GLY A 149 -13.63 6.39 8.55
N ALA A 150 -13.26 5.12 8.46
CA ALA A 150 -13.58 4.10 9.45
C ALA A 150 -12.61 4.20 10.63
N ARG A 151 -13.07 4.85 11.69
CA ARG A 151 -12.44 4.76 13.01
C ARG A 151 -12.50 3.30 13.43
N CYS A 152 -11.37 2.59 13.49
CA CYS A 152 -11.31 1.31 14.20
C CYS A 152 -11.56 1.61 15.68
N ARG A 153 -12.75 1.23 16.15
CA ARG A 153 -13.19 1.41 17.54
C ARG A 153 -12.64 0.30 18.43
#